data_AF-A0A1B8CUV1-F1
#
_entry.id   AF-A0A1B8CUV1-F1
#
_cell.length_a   1.000
_cell.length_b   1.000
_cell.length_c   1.000
_cell.angle_alpha   90.00
_cell.angle_beta   90.00
_cell.angle_gamma   90.00
#
_symmetry.space_group_name_H-M   'P 1'
#
loop_
_entity.id
_entity.type
_entity.pdbx_description
1 polymer ?
#
loop_
_entity_poly.entity_id
_entity_poly.type
_entity_poly.pdbx_seq_one_letter_code
_entity_poly.pdbx_strand_id
1 'polypeptide(L)'
;MTVASSWVEGWLLWLSQADLSIPIRAGLSPPVFEKSMRRKDVKSVAKTADGEVDEENVEAGAMKAEIDDEDMGQKSRQAIVNLIGVDAKRVADFAAFNFFFPGSFFKLVISFAFLIQLIGWRSLLAGLMTMVIILPANIIFSKRYSAAQDRLMKARDAKLAVVNEALQGMKQIKWTATENQWGAKIRKVRDRELRDLWSSLLNDTGLILCWIASPIMLSGASLATLRSPRGRSKSIRRLHQHRRLQAARADPVYHP
;
A
#
# COMPACT_ATOMS: atom_id res chain seq x y z
N MET A 1 -21.58 0.44 -13.92
CA MET A 1 -21.01 1.80 -14.00
C MET A 1 -21.08 2.25 -15.44
N THR A 2 -21.54 3.47 -15.71
CA THR A 2 -21.85 3.96 -17.06
C THR A 2 -20.59 4.43 -17.77
N VAL A 3 -20.49 4.24 -19.08
CA VAL A 3 -19.34 4.69 -19.92
C VAL A 3 -19.00 6.16 -19.70
N ALA A 4 -20.03 7.00 -19.49
CA ALA A 4 -19.87 8.41 -19.16
C ALA A 4 -19.08 8.64 -17.85
N SER A 5 -19.32 7.85 -16.81
CA SER A 5 -18.57 7.97 -15.55
C SER A 5 -17.10 7.59 -15.71
N SER A 6 -16.81 6.51 -16.45
CA SER A 6 -15.45 6.09 -16.76
C SER A 6 -14.70 7.12 -17.63
N TRP A 7 -15.42 7.76 -18.56
CA TRP A 7 -14.85 8.82 -19.39
C TRP A 7 -14.50 10.06 -18.59
N VAL A 8 -15.40 10.52 -17.71
CA VAL A 8 -15.17 11.67 -16.83
C VAL A 8 -14.03 11.40 -15.83
N GLU A 9 -13.98 10.21 -15.22
CA GLU A 9 -12.88 9.84 -14.32
C GLU A 9 -11.55 9.75 -15.07
N GLY A 10 -11.53 9.21 -16.29
CA GLY A 10 -10.35 9.21 -17.15
C GLY A 10 -9.89 10.61 -17.52
N TRP A 11 -10.82 11.51 -17.85
CA TRP A 11 -10.53 12.92 -18.13
C TRP A 11 -9.97 13.66 -16.91
N LEU A 12 -10.56 13.46 -15.73
CA LEU A 12 -10.08 14.05 -14.47
C LEU A 12 -8.69 13.53 -14.10
N LEU A 13 -8.43 12.24 -14.29
CA LEU A 13 -7.12 11.64 -14.11
C LEU A 13 -6.09 12.25 -15.06
N TRP A 14 -6.46 12.39 -16.33
CA TRP A 14 -5.59 13.00 -17.32
C TRP A 14 -5.29 14.46 -17.00
N LEU A 15 -6.31 15.29 -16.70
CA LEU A 15 -6.16 16.68 -16.26
C LEU A 15 -5.27 16.78 -15.01
N SER A 16 -5.53 15.97 -13.99
CA SER A 16 -4.72 15.97 -12.77
C SER A 16 -3.24 15.62 -13.05
N GLN A 17 -2.99 14.63 -13.90
CA GLN A 17 -1.62 14.25 -14.25
C GLN A 17 -0.93 15.30 -15.13
N ALA A 18 -1.63 15.83 -16.13
CA ALA A 18 -1.11 16.80 -17.08
C ALA A 18 -0.85 18.17 -16.43
N ASP A 19 -1.82 18.68 -15.65
CA ASP A 19 -1.79 20.05 -15.13
C ASP A 19 -1.15 20.16 -13.75
N LEU A 20 -0.96 19.05 -13.03
CA LEU A 20 -0.42 19.08 -11.67
C LEU A 20 0.89 18.29 -11.53
N SER A 21 0.91 17.01 -11.90
CA SER A 21 2.10 16.16 -11.70
C SER A 21 3.30 16.64 -12.54
N ILE A 22 3.08 16.85 -13.85
CA ILE A 22 4.13 17.28 -14.78
C ILE A 22 4.75 18.64 -14.37
N PRO A 23 3.97 19.73 -14.15
CA PRO A 23 4.55 21.01 -13.79
C PRO A 23 5.18 21.04 -12.39
N ILE A 24 4.64 20.32 -11.41
CA ILE A 24 5.27 20.22 -10.08
C ILE A 24 6.64 19.56 -10.18
N ARG A 25 6.75 18.45 -10.92
CA ARG A 25 8.02 17.77 -11.14
C ARG A 25 9.00 18.63 -11.94
N ALA A 26 8.52 19.32 -12.98
CA ALA A 26 9.31 20.24 -13.78
C ALA A 26 9.76 21.48 -12.99
N GLY A 27 8.99 21.93 -12.00
CA GLY A 27 9.36 23.03 -11.10
C GLY A 27 10.33 22.61 -10.00
N LEU A 28 10.25 21.38 -9.49
CA LEU A 28 11.11 20.89 -8.40
C LEU A 28 12.49 20.40 -8.87
N SER A 29 12.58 19.81 -10.06
CA SER A 29 13.84 19.19 -10.53
C SER A 29 14.96 20.23 -10.80
N PRO A 30 14.71 21.36 -11.51
CA PRO A 30 15.74 22.36 -11.79
C PRO A 30 16.36 23.03 -10.56
N PRO A 31 15.61 23.54 -9.55
CA PRO A 31 16.22 24.19 -8.40
C PRO A 31 16.97 23.20 -7.51
N VAL A 32 16.52 21.94 -7.43
CA VAL A 32 17.27 20.88 -6.73
C VAL A 32 18.57 20.58 -7.45
N PHE A 33 18.56 20.49 -8.78
CA PHE A 33 19.75 20.30 -9.59
C PHE A 33 20.73 21.48 -9.47
N GLU A 34 20.25 22.72 -9.60
CA GLU A 34 21.06 23.93 -9.45
C GLU A 34 21.71 23.99 -8.06
N LYS A 35 20.93 23.75 -7.01
CA LYS A 35 21.44 23.75 -5.64
C LYS A 35 22.41 22.60 -5.39
N SER A 36 22.25 21.46 -6.07
CA SER A 36 23.19 20.35 -6.00
C SER A 36 24.52 20.66 -6.67
N MET A 37 24.52 21.35 -7.82
CA MET A 37 25.75 21.77 -8.51
C MET A 37 26.51 22.86 -7.75
N ARG A 38 25.81 23.67 -6.95
CA ARG A 38 26.40 24.75 -6.14
C ARG A 38 26.90 24.28 -4.78
N ARG A 39 26.52 23.09 -4.33
CA ARG A 39 27.08 22.48 -3.12
C ARG A 39 28.45 21.91 -3.47
N LYS A 40 29.52 22.55 -2.99
CA LYS A 40 30.80 21.86 -2.81
C LYS A 40 30.58 20.69 -1.85
N ASP A 41 31.30 19.59 -2.04
CA ASP A 41 31.35 18.43 -1.14
C ASP A 41 31.99 18.84 0.22
N VAL A 42 31.38 19.78 0.95
CA VAL A 42 31.84 20.28 2.25
C VAL A 42 31.34 19.32 3.31
N LYS A 43 31.91 18.13 3.33
CA LYS A 43 31.88 17.23 4.49
C LYS A 43 33.26 16.65 4.83
N SER A 44 34.32 17.20 4.22
CA SER A 44 35.72 16.83 4.43
C SER A 44 36.35 17.36 5.73
N VAL A 45 35.65 18.18 6.54
CA VAL A 45 36.26 18.85 7.71
C VAL A 45 35.67 18.41 9.05
N ALA A 46 34.55 17.68 9.07
CA ALA A 46 33.88 17.34 10.33
C ALA A 46 34.38 16.05 10.99
N LYS A 47 35.14 15.19 10.30
CA LYS A 47 35.60 13.89 10.84
C LYS A 47 37.07 13.88 11.29
N THR A 48 37.85 14.89 10.93
CA THR A 48 39.27 15.03 11.31
C THR A 48 39.49 15.60 12.71
N ALA A 49 38.43 16.02 13.42
CA ALA A 49 38.55 16.69 14.72
C ALA A 49 38.47 15.75 15.95
N ASP A 50 37.99 14.50 15.81
CA ASP A 50 37.67 13.62 16.96
C ASP A 50 38.44 12.27 16.96
N GLY A 51 39.66 12.23 16.43
CA GLY A 51 40.51 11.03 16.49
C GLY A 51 41.93 11.35 16.97
N GLU A 52 42.24 11.03 18.23
CA GLU A 52 43.63 10.81 18.67
C GLU A 52 44.28 9.78 17.73
N VAL A 53 45.42 10.14 17.14
CA VAL A 53 46.15 9.32 16.18
C VAL A 53 47.24 8.56 16.93
N ASP A 54 47.09 7.25 17.07
CA ASP A 54 48.21 6.35 17.39
C ASP A 54 49.13 6.28 16.15
N GLU A 55 50.41 6.64 16.32
CA GLU A 55 51.40 6.87 15.25
C GLU A 55 51.80 5.63 14.42
N GLU A 56 51.34 4.42 14.77
CA GLU A 56 51.85 3.19 14.15
C GLU A 56 51.12 2.71 12.87
N ASN A 57 50.09 3.42 12.38
CA ASN A 57 49.41 3.01 11.13
C ASN A 57 48.78 4.17 10.33
N VAL A 58 49.53 5.26 10.17
CA VAL A 58 49.09 6.48 9.49
C VAL A 58 48.68 6.21 8.04
N GLU A 59 49.33 5.29 7.32
CA GLU A 59 49.02 4.96 5.92
C GLU A 59 47.71 4.18 5.76
N ALA A 60 47.44 3.21 6.65
CA ALA A 60 46.18 2.45 6.63
C ALA A 60 44.99 3.31 7.09
N GLY A 61 45.22 4.24 8.03
CA GLY A 61 44.24 5.24 8.47
C GLY A 61 43.91 6.25 7.37
N ALA A 62 44.92 6.77 6.67
CA ALA A 62 44.76 7.71 5.57
C ALA A 62 44.02 7.07 4.37
N MET A 63 44.40 5.86 3.96
CA MET A 63 43.73 5.15 2.88
C MET A 63 42.26 4.81 3.22
N LYS A 64 41.97 4.46 4.47
CA LYS A 64 40.58 4.22 4.91
C LYS A 64 39.75 5.50 5.00
N ALA A 65 40.37 6.62 5.38
CA ALA A 65 39.71 7.93 5.39
C ALA A 65 39.39 8.43 3.98
N GLU A 66 40.32 8.27 3.03
CA GLU A 66 40.10 8.62 1.61
C GLU A 66 38.98 7.76 0.98
N ILE A 67 38.96 6.44 1.25
CA ILE A 67 37.90 5.54 0.76
C ILE A 67 36.54 5.88 1.38
N ASP A 68 36.49 6.20 2.68
CA ASP A 68 35.26 6.63 3.37
C ASP A 68 34.75 7.96 2.79
N ASP A 69 35.63 8.90 2.44
CA ASP A 69 35.26 10.19 1.86
C ASP A 69 34.74 10.07 0.42
N GLU A 70 35.37 9.22 -0.40
CA GLU A 70 34.89 8.91 -1.76
C GLU A 70 33.51 8.21 -1.74
N ASP A 71 33.33 7.21 -0.86
CA ASP A 71 32.06 6.50 -0.69
C ASP A 71 30.95 7.45 -0.16
N MET A 72 31.29 8.39 0.71
CA MET A 72 30.35 9.41 1.19
C MET A 72 29.97 10.43 0.11
N GLY A 73 30.92 10.84 -0.74
CA GLY A 73 30.66 11.67 -1.92
C GLY A 73 29.76 10.96 -2.94
N GLN A 74 30.03 9.68 -3.20
CA GLN A 74 29.21 8.85 -4.09
C GLN A 74 27.78 8.65 -3.53
N LYS A 75 27.64 8.39 -2.23
CA LYS A 75 26.34 8.30 -1.54
C LYS A 75 25.56 9.63 -1.63
N SER A 76 26.23 10.77 -1.49
CA SER A 76 25.62 12.09 -1.61
C SER A 76 25.07 12.33 -3.02
N ARG A 77 25.85 12.02 -4.07
CA ARG A 77 25.41 12.11 -5.48
C ARG A 77 24.23 11.17 -5.75
N GLN A 78 24.28 9.93 -5.26
CA GLN A 78 23.18 8.99 -5.39
C GLN A 78 21.92 9.46 -4.66
N ALA A 79 22.06 10.08 -3.49
CA ALA A 79 20.93 10.66 -2.75
C ALA A 79 20.29 11.81 -3.53
N ILE A 80 21.08 12.67 -4.20
CA ILE A 80 20.56 13.75 -5.05
C ILE A 80 19.82 13.19 -6.26
N VAL A 81 20.37 12.16 -6.92
CA VAL A 81 19.71 11.49 -8.06
C VAL A 81 18.39 10.86 -7.61
N ASN A 82 18.34 10.23 -6.45
CA ASN A 82 17.10 9.70 -5.88
C ASN A 82 16.11 10.81 -5.51
N LEU A 83 16.58 11.94 -4.97
CA LEU A 83 15.74 13.09 -4.63
C LEU A 83 15.04 13.66 -5.88
N ILE A 84 15.76 13.81 -6.99
CA ILE A 84 15.21 14.32 -8.27
C ILE A 84 14.36 13.24 -8.97
N GLY A 85 14.81 11.99 -8.97
CA GLY A 85 14.19 10.90 -9.72
C GLY A 85 12.95 10.32 -9.04
N VAL A 86 13.04 10.05 -7.74
CA VAL A 86 12.03 9.32 -6.96
C VAL A 86 11.20 10.27 -6.11
N ASP A 87 11.84 11.13 -5.32
CA ASP A 87 11.11 11.92 -4.34
C ASP A 87 10.32 13.06 -4.99
N ALA A 88 10.91 13.78 -5.95
CA ALA A 88 10.16 14.79 -6.72
C ALA A 88 8.96 14.18 -7.47
N LYS A 89 9.12 12.94 -7.98
CA LYS A 89 7.99 12.20 -8.57
C LYS A 89 6.93 11.86 -7.54
N ARG A 90 7.30 11.38 -6.35
CA ARG A 90 6.34 11.07 -5.27
C ARG A 90 5.54 12.28 -4.84
N VAL A 91 6.18 13.45 -4.73
CA VAL A 91 5.50 14.71 -4.39
C VAL A 91 4.52 15.12 -5.50
N ALA A 92 4.94 15.03 -6.77
CA ALA A 92 4.09 15.31 -7.92
C ALA A 92 2.87 14.36 -7.99
N ASP A 93 3.10 13.05 -7.80
CA ASP A 93 2.05 12.05 -7.76
C ASP A 93 1.09 12.30 -6.59
N PHE A 94 1.59 12.64 -5.40
CA PHE A 94 0.76 12.97 -4.23
C PHE A 94 -0.18 14.16 -4.50
N ALA A 95 0.35 15.24 -5.10
CA ALA A 95 -0.46 16.39 -5.47
C ALA A 95 -1.55 15.99 -6.48
N ALA A 96 -1.22 15.18 -7.49
CA ALA A 96 -2.17 14.69 -8.48
C ALA A 96 -3.27 13.81 -7.85
N PHE A 97 -2.94 12.99 -6.85
CA PHE A 97 -3.94 12.16 -6.17
C PHE A 97 -4.79 12.92 -5.16
N ASN A 98 -4.42 14.13 -4.76
CA ASN A 98 -5.12 14.87 -3.71
C ASN A 98 -6.62 15.12 -4.03
N PHE A 99 -6.97 15.26 -5.32
CA PHE A 99 -8.37 15.47 -5.72
C PHE A 99 -9.31 14.30 -5.37
N PHE A 100 -8.76 13.08 -5.22
CA PHE A 100 -9.56 11.91 -4.84
C PHE A 100 -10.09 11.97 -3.42
N PHE A 101 -9.42 12.70 -2.50
CA PHE A 101 -9.83 12.75 -1.09
C PHE A 101 -11.19 13.43 -0.91
N PRO A 102 -11.41 14.68 -1.39
CA PRO A 102 -12.74 15.30 -1.31
C PRO A 102 -13.79 14.48 -2.06
N GLY A 103 -13.49 14.02 -3.28
CA GLY A 103 -14.45 13.26 -4.09
C GLY A 103 -14.91 11.96 -3.42
N SER A 104 -13.98 11.20 -2.83
CA SER A 104 -14.28 9.99 -2.07
C SER A 104 -15.08 10.29 -0.81
N PHE A 105 -14.75 11.38 -0.10
CA PHE A 105 -15.48 11.80 1.10
C PHE A 105 -16.94 12.16 0.77
N PHE A 106 -17.17 12.95 -0.28
CA PHE A 106 -18.53 13.28 -0.73
C PHE A 106 -19.31 12.02 -1.16
N LYS A 107 -18.69 11.14 -1.98
CA LYS A 107 -19.31 9.86 -2.38
C LYS A 107 -19.69 9.02 -1.15
N LEU A 108 -18.85 8.99 -0.12
CA LEU A 108 -19.09 8.26 1.13
C LEU A 108 -20.28 8.84 1.90
N VAL A 109 -20.31 10.16 2.12
CA VAL A 109 -21.41 10.83 2.84
C VAL A 109 -22.75 10.61 2.15
N ILE A 110 -22.79 10.80 0.82
CA ILE A 110 -24.00 10.58 0.02
C ILE A 110 -24.44 9.12 0.10
N SER A 111 -23.51 8.17 -0.05
CA SER A 111 -23.82 6.74 0.03
C SER A 111 -24.41 6.34 1.38
N PHE A 112 -23.86 6.88 2.48
CA PHE A 112 -24.42 6.67 3.82
C PHE A 112 -25.82 7.27 3.97
N ALA A 113 -26.06 8.48 3.47
CA ALA A 113 -27.38 9.12 3.51
C ALA A 113 -28.43 8.28 2.77
N PHE A 114 -28.12 7.83 1.55
CA PHE A 114 -29.00 6.94 0.78
C PHE A 114 -29.24 5.60 1.49
N LEU A 115 -28.20 5.01 2.09
CA LEU A 115 -28.32 3.74 2.80
C LEU A 115 -29.22 3.86 4.05
N ILE A 116 -29.13 4.97 4.79
CA ILE A 116 -30.02 5.28 5.92
C ILE A 116 -31.45 5.47 5.45
N GLN A 117 -31.68 6.15 4.32
CA GLN A 117 -33.02 6.36 3.78
C GLN A 117 -33.66 5.06 3.29
N LEU A 118 -32.87 4.16 2.68
CA LEU A 118 -33.38 2.93 2.06
C LEU A 118 -33.61 1.80 3.07
N ILE A 119 -32.66 1.55 3.99
CA ILE A 119 -32.65 0.38 4.88
C ILE A 119 -32.82 0.77 6.36
N GLY A 120 -32.56 2.04 6.71
CA GLY A 120 -32.65 2.56 8.07
C GLY A 120 -31.36 2.43 8.88
N TRP A 121 -31.22 3.28 9.91
CA TRP A 121 -30.03 3.37 10.78
C TRP A 121 -29.56 2.04 11.40
N ARG A 122 -30.49 1.11 11.67
CA ARG A 122 -30.18 -0.18 12.33
C ARG A 122 -29.33 -1.10 11.46
N SER A 123 -29.58 -1.12 10.14
CA SER A 123 -28.79 -1.95 9.22
C SER A 123 -27.39 -1.36 9.03
N LEU A 124 -27.28 -0.04 8.96
CA LEU A 124 -25.98 0.65 8.93
C LEU A 124 -25.11 0.26 10.13
N LEU A 125 -25.68 0.27 11.34
CA LEU A 125 -24.95 -0.08 12.55
C LEU A 125 -24.49 -1.55 12.54
N ALA A 126 -25.32 -2.47 12.04
CA ALA A 126 -24.93 -3.87 11.89
C ALA A 126 -23.81 -4.07 10.86
N GLY A 127 -23.83 -3.30 9.76
CA GLY A 127 -22.75 -3.28 8.79
C GLY A 127 -21.45 -2.74 9.36
N LEU A 128 -21.52 -1.65 10.13
CA LEU A 128 -20.37 -1.08 10.82
C LEU A 128 -19.74 -2.08 11.81
N MET A 129 -20.58 -2.79 12.58
CA MET A 129 -20.10 -3.83 13.50
C MET A 129 -19.40 -4.97 12.78
N THR A 130 -19.90 -5.35 11.60
CA THR A 130 -19.26 -6.39 10.76
C THR A 130 -17.87 -5.94 10.30
N MET A 131 -17.71 -4.68 9.90
CA MET A 131 -16.40 -4.11 9.55
C MET A 131 -15.42 -4.10 10.73
N VAL A 132 -15.90 -3.74 11.93
CA VAL A 132 -15.08 -3.76 13.16
C VAL A 132 -14.58 -5.17 13.48
N ILE A 133 -15.38 -6.21 13.19
CA ILE A 133 -14.98 -7.63 13.41
C ILE A 133 -13.98 -8.11 12.36
N ILE A 134 -14.12 -7.68 11.10
CA ILE A 134 -13.20 -8.08 10.01
C ILE A 134 -11.85 -7.40 10.12
N LEU A 135 -11.79 -6.17 10.63
CA LEU A 135 -10.57 -5.39 10.77
C LEU A 135 -9.43 -6.13 11.52
N PRO A 136 -9.64 -6.70 12.72
CA PRO A 136 -8.58 -7.43 13.42
C PRO A 136 -8.16 -8.69 12.67
N ALA A 137 -9.08 -9.38 11.99
CA ALA A 137 -8.74 -10.54 11.15
C ALA A 137 -7.78 -10.12 10.02
N ASN A 138 -8.10 -9.04 9.32
CA ASN A 138 -7.24 -8.49 8.26
C ASN A 138 -5.85 -8.11 8.79
N ILE A 139 -5.77 -7.45 9.96
CA ILE A 139 -4.49 -7.08 10.59
C ILE A 139 -3.65 -8.31 10.93
N ILE A 140 -4.26 -9.38 11.46
CA ILE A 140 -3.54 -10.62 11.81
C ILE A 140 -2.98 -11.29 10.55
N PHE A 141 -3.80 -11.42 9.50
CA PHE A 141 -3.35 -12.00 8.23
C PHE A 141 -2.28 -11.14 7.57
N SER A 142 -2.43 -9.82 7.56
CA SER A 142 -1.45 -8.88 7.03
C SER A 142 -0.10 -9.01 7.74
N LYS A 143 -0.07 -9.02 9.07
CA LYS A 143 1.17 -9.21 9.84
C LYS A 143 1.84 -10.55 9.55
N ARG A 144 1.04 -11.63 9.47
CA ARG A 144 1.56 -12.96 9.14
C ARG A 144 2.11 -13.03 7.72
N TYR A 145 1.42 -12.41 6.77
CA TYR A 145 1.84 -12.30 5.38
C TYR A 145 3.17 -11.55 5.28
N SER A 146 3.29 -10.36 5.88
CA SER A 146 4.55 -9.60 5.89
C SER A 146 5.71 -10.41 6.48
N ALA A 147 5.51 -11.05 7.64
CA ALA A 147 6.56 -11.87 8.24
C ALA A 147 6.94 -13.10 7.39
N ALA A 148 5.99 -13.70 6.67
CA ALA A 148 6.26 -14.80 5.74
C ALA A 148 7.00 -14.32 4.49
N GLN A 149 6.63 -13.15 3.97
CA GLN A 149 7.28 -12.53 2.83
C GLN A 149 8.73 -12.14 3.15
N ASP A 150 9.00 -11.62 4.34
CA ASP A 150 10.37 -11.32 4.79
C ASP A 150 11.24 -12.59 4.84
N ARG A 151 10.70 -13.72 5.32
CA ARG A 151 11.40 -15.01 5.30
C ARG A 151 11.65 -15.51 3.88
N LEU A 152 10.66 -15.39 3.00
CA LEU A 152 10.77 -15.76 1.59
C LEU A 152 11.86 -14.95 0.88
N MET A 153 11.97 -13.64 1.15
CA MET A 153 13.02 -12.81 0.59
C MET A 153 14.41 -13.25 1.05
N LYS A 154 14.59 -13.53 2.35
CA LYS A 154 15.86 -14.09 2.86
C LYS A 154 16.22 -15.43 2.21
N ALA A 155 15.24 -16.31 2.00
CA ALA A 155 15.46 -17.60 1.33
C ALA A 155 15.83 -17.43 -0.15
N ARG A 156 15.22 -16.45 -0.84
CA ARG A 156 15.55 -16.07 -2.22
C ARG A 156 16.99 -15.55 -2.32
N ASP A 157 17.39 -14.66 -1.42
CA ASP A 157 18.75 -14.12 -1.39
C ASP A 157 19.77 -15.22 -1.16
N ALA A 158 19.52 -16.12 -0.20
CA ALA A 158 20.39 -17.26 0.06
C ALA A 158 20.51 -18.21 -1.14
N LYS A 159 19.40 -18.48 -1.86
CA LYS A 159 19.44 -19.26 -3.11
C LYS A 159 20.30 -18.56 -4.17
N LEU A 160 20.06 -17.26 -4.39
CA LEU A 160 20.79 -16.49 -5.39
C LEU A 160 22.28 -16.45 -5.09
N ALA A 161 22.66 -16.32 -3.81
CA ALA A 161 24.06 -16.39 -3.39
C ALA A 161 24.72 -17.73 -3.74
N VAL A 162 24.07 -18.86 -3.43
CA VAL A 162 24.60 -20.21 -3.75
C VAL A 162 24.67 -20.45 -5.26
N VAL A 163 23.67 -19.98 -6.01
CA VAL A 163 23.69 -20.08 -7.48
C VAL A 163 24.82 -19.23 -8.06
N ASN A 164 25.03 -18.02 -7.54
CA ASN A 164 26.12 -17.15 -7.98
C ASN A 164 27.50 -17.76 -7.69
N GLU A 165 27.69 -18.34 -6.50
CA GLU A 165 28.90 -19.09 -6.13
C GLU A 165 29.17 -20.24 -7.12
N ALA A 166 28.13 -21.02 -7.45
CA ALA A 166 28.25 -22.11 -8.42
C ALA A 166 28.58 -21.62 -9.84
N LEU A 167 28.02 -20.48 -10.27
CA LEU A 167 28.29 -19.87 -11.57
C LEU A 167 29.74 -19.38 -11.67
N GLN A 168 30.24 -18.70 -10.63
CA GLN A 168 31.62 -18.23 -10.56
C GLN A 168 32.62 -19.40 -10.55
N GLY A 169 32.28 -20.50 -9.88
CA GLY A 169 33.11 -21.71 -9.78
C GLY A 169 32.87 -22.76 -10.88
N MET A 170 32.08 -22.49 -11.91
CA MET A 170 31.54 -23.53 -12.81
C MET A 170 32.60 -24.40 -13.48
N LYS A 171 33.72 -23.78 -13.90
CA LYS A 171 34.84 -24.53 -14.50
C LYS A 171 35.34 -25.59 -13.52
N GLN A 172 35.68 -25.20 -12.30
CA GLN A 172 36.20 -26.09 -11.25
C GLN A 172 35.22 -27.23 -10.90
N ILE A 173 33.92 -26.91 -10.83
CA ILE A 173 32.88 -27.91 -10.57
C ILE A 173 32.91 -29.03 -11.61
N LYS A 174 33.10 -28.68 -12.89
CA LYS A 174 33.23 -29.66 -13.98
C LYS A 174 34.52 -30.47 -13.94
N TRP A 175 35.67 -29.83 -13.67
CA TRP A 175 36.95 -30.55 -13.55
C TRP A 175 36.96 -31.56 -12.41
N THR A 176 36.18 -31.29 -11.35
CA THR A 176 36.10 -32.15 -10.17
C THR A 176 34.94 -33.16 -10.23
N ALA A 177 34.11 -33.14 -11.27
CA ALA A 177 32.91 -33.97 -11.40
C ALA A 177 31.97 -33.90 -10.17
N THR A 178 31.86 -32.72 -9.54
CA THR A 178 31.06 -32.50 -8.32
C THR A 178 29.66 -31.93 -8.59
N GLU A 179 29.17 -31.99 -9.83
CA GLU A 179 27.90 -31.37 -10.23
C GLU A 179 26.71 -31.88 -9.40
N ASN A 180 26.70 -33.18 -9.08
CA ASN A 180 25.62 -33.78 -8.29
C ASN A 180 25.57 -33.20 -6.86
N GLN A 181 26.72 -32.92 -6.26
CA GLN A 181 26.81 -32.35 -4.90
C GLN A 181 26.33 -30.90 -4.90
N TRP A 182 26.75 -30.10 -5.89
CA TRP A 182 26.28 -28.72 -6.07
C TRP A 182 24.78 -28.67 -6.40
N GLY A 183 24.30 -29.59 -7.23
CA GLY A 183 22.87 -29.75 -7.53
C GLY A 183 22.05 -30.05 -6.28
N ALA A 184 22.55 -30.94 -5.40
CA ALA A 184 21.91 -31.22 -4.11
C ALA A 184 21.92 -30.00 -3.17
N LYS A 185 23.04 -29.24 -3.11
CA LYS A 185 23.15 -27.99 -2.33
C LYS A 185 22.09 -26.97 -2.79
N ILE A 186 21.97 -26.73 -4.10
CA ILE A 186 20.98 -25.80 -4.67
C ILE A 186 19.56 -26.28 -4.38
N ARG A 187 19.29 -27.59 -4.54
CA ARG A 187 17.96 -28.17 -4.28
C ARG A 187 17.54 -27.99 -2.82
N LYS A 188 18.44 -28.21 -1.87
CA LYS A 188 18.17 -27.99 -0.43
C LYS A 188 17.75 -26.56 -0.11
N VAL A 189 18.38 -25.57 -0.74
CA VAL A 189 18.01 -24.15 -0.56
C VAL A 189 16.69 -23.83 -1.26
N ARG A 190 16.47 -24.37 -2.46
CA ARG A 190 15.18 -24.27 -3.17
C ARG A 190 14.02 -24.86 -2.37
N ASP A 191 14.21 -26.01 -1.73
CA ASP A 191 13.14 -26.62 -0.93
C ASP A 191 12.76 -25.76 0.29
N ARG A 192 13.74 -25.05 0.87
CA ARG A 192 13.46 -24.05 1.92
C ARG A 192 12.68 -22.87 1.36
N GLU A 193 13.09 -22.31 0.23
CA GLU A 193 12.35 -21.24 -0.45
C GLU A 193 10.91 -21.65 -0.77
N LEU A 194 10.69 -22.87 -1.27
CA LEU A 194 9.36 -23.36 -1.62
C LEU A 194 8.45 -23.49 -0.39
N ARG A 195 8.99 -23.90 0.77
CA ARG A 195 8.22 -23.93 2.02
C ARG A 195 7.81 -22.54 2.48
N ASP A 196 8.73 -21.57 2.42
CA ASP A 196 8.44 -20.18 2.78
C ASP A 196 7.46 -19.54 1.77
N LEU A 197 7.58 -19.88 0.49
CA LEU A 197 6.67 -19.46 -0.57
C LEU A 197 5.25 -19.99 -0.31
N TRP A 198 5.12 -21.26 0.06
CA TRP A 198 3.82 -21.84 0.39
C TRP A 198 3.17 -21.15 1.59
N SER A 199 3.95 -20.86 2.64
CA SER A 199 3.47 -20.10 3.79
C SER A 199 3.04 -18.69 3.40
N SER A 200 3.77 -18.01 2.52
CA SER A 200 3.42 -16.69 2.03
C SER A 200 2.12 -16.71 1.23
N LEU A 201 1.98 -17.68 0.31
CA LEU A 201 0.79 -17.82 -0.54
C LEU A 201 -0.47 -18.16 0.28
N LEU A 202 -0.34 -18.99 1.31
CA LEU A 202 -1.46 -19.33 2.18
C LEU A 202 -1.98 -18.09 2.93
N ASN A 203 -1.06 -17.25 3.44
CA ASN A 203 -1.42 -16.00 4.11
C ASN A 203 -2.01 -14.97 3.14
N ASP A 204 -1.47 -14.88 1.92
CA ASP A 204 -1.98 -14.01 0.86
C ASP A 204 -3.41 -14.40 0.45
N THR A 205 -3.64 -15.70 0.24
CA THR A 205 -4.98 -16.23 -0.03
C THR A 205 -5.95 -15.89 1.11
N GLY A 206 -5.52 -16.01 2.37
CA GLY A 206 -6.31 -15.59 3.54
C GLY A 206 -6.66 -14.10 3.54
N LEU A 207 -5.72 -13.24 3.11
CA LEU A 207 -5.94 -11.80 2.99
C LEU A 207 -6.95 -11.48 1.88
N ILE A 208 -6.82 -12.12 0.73
CA ILE A 208 -7.75 -11.99 -0.40
C ILE A 208 -9.15 -12.47 0.00
N LEU A 209 -9.25 -13.59 0.73
CA LEU A 209 -10.51 -14.08 1.26
C LEU A 209 -11.18 -13.08 2.20
N CYS A 210 -10.42 -12.40 3.07
CA CYS A 210 -10.97 -11.34 3.91
C CYS A 210 -11.52 -10.18 3.08
N TRP A 211 -10.85 -9.82 1.98
CA TRP A 211 -11.30 -8.76 1.08
C TRP A 211 -12.61 -9.12 0.37
N ILE A 212 -12.74 -10.36 -0.11
CA ILE A 212 -13.94 -10.84 -0.80
C ILE A 212 -15.09 -11.08 0.20
N ALA A 213 -14.80 -11.61 1.39
CA ALA A 213 -15.80 -11.88 2.41
C ALA A 213 -16.41 -10.60 3.00
N SER A 214 -15.66 -9.49 3.02
CA SER A 214 -16.10 -8.21 3.60
C SER A 214 -17.47 -7.73 3.09
N PRO A 215 -17.68 -7.55 1.76
CA PRO A 215 -18.98 -7.14 1.24
C PRO A 215 -20.08 -8.21 1.41
N ILE A 216 -19.72 -9.50 1.40
CA ILE A 216 -20.68 -10.61 1.57
C ILE A 216 -21.24 -10.60 2.99
N MET A 217 -20.36 -10.52 4.00
CA MET A 217 -20.78 -10.46 5.40
C MET A 217 -21.56 -9.16 5.68
N LEU A 218 -21.16 -8.04 5.09
CA LEU A 218 -21.88 -6.76 5.19
C LEU A 218 -23.32 -6.88 4.67
N SER A 219 -23.49 -7.44 3.47
CA SER A 219 -24.81 -7.67 2.87
C SER A 219 -25.65 -8.64 3.71
N GLY A 220 -25.06 -9.75 4.17
CA GLY A 220 -25.71 -10.72 5.04
C GLY A 220 -26.20 -10.11 6.37
N ALA A 221 -25.36 -9.33 7.05
CA ALA A 221 -25.72 -8.64 8.29
C ALA A 221 -26.84 -7.61 8.08
N SER A 222 -26.79 -6.87 6.97
CA SER A 222 -27.84 -5.91 6.59
C SER A 222 -29.19 -6.60 6.38
N LEU A 223 -29.24 -7.72 5.63
CA LEU A 223 -30.46 -8.48 5.39
C LEU A 223 -30.99 -9.18 6.65
N ALA A 224 -30.09 -9.73 7.47
CA ALA A 224 -30.46 -10.37 8.73
C ALA A 224 -31.16 -9.39 9.70
N THR A 225 -30.65 -8.15 9.78
CA THR A 225 -31.28 -7.11 10.62
C THR A 225 -32.60 -6.60 10.06
N LEU A 226 -32.76 -6.55 8.73
CA LEU A 226 -34.03 -6.22 8.08
C LEU A 226 -35.12 -7.27 8.39
N ARG A 227 -34.77 -8.56 8.43
CA ARG A 227 -35.71 -9.65 8.73
C ARG A 227 -36.18 -9.64 10.19
N SER A 228 -35.41 -9.05 11.10
CA SER A 228 -35.69 -9.02 12.54
C SER A 228 -37.08 -8.42 12.85
N PRO A 229 -37.92 -9.06 13.70
CA PRO A 229 -39.32 -8.67 13.92
C PRO A 229 -39.54 -7.22 14.36
N ARG A 230 -38.52 -6.59 14.98
CA ARG A 230 -38.56 -5.20 15.47
C ARG A 230 -38.48 -4.14 14.37
N GLY A 231 -38.17 -4.50 13.12
CA GLY A 231 -38.12 -3.60 11.95
C GLY A 231 -39.46 -3.49 11.21
N ARG A 232 -40.16 -4.62 11.00
CA ARG A 232 -41.46 -4.67 10.31
C ARG A 232 -42.53 -3.80 10.97
N SER A 233 -42.55 -3.75 12.31
CA SER A 233 -43.56 -3.01 13.07
C SER A 233 -43.52 -1.48 12.86
N LYS A 234 -42.37 -0.90 12.49
CA LYS A 234 -42.25 0.54 12.22
C LYS A 234 -42.53 0.89 10.76
N SER A 235 -42.14 0.02 9.81
CA SER A 235 -42.48 0.20 8.38
C SER A 235 -43.98 0.09 8.14
N ILE A 236 -44.63 -0.92 8.74
CA ILE A 236 -46.09 -1.09 8.71
C ILE A 236 -46.79 0.10 9.39
N ARG A 237 -46.27 0.62 10.51
CA ARG A 237 -46.82 1.83 11.15
C ARG A 237 -46.74 3.07 10.27
N ARG A 238 -45.64 3.31 9.53
CA ARG A 238 -45.55 4.45 8.59
C ARG A 238 -46.53 4.32 7.42
N LEU A 239 -46.70 3.12 6.87
CA LEU A 239 -47.70 2.83 5.82
C LEU A 239 -49.12 3.07 6.31
N HIS A 240 -49.44 2.65 7.54
CA HIS A 240 -50.74 2.93 8.16
C HIS A 240 -50.93 4.43 8.44
N GLN A 241 -49.89 5.16 8.82
CA GLN A 241 -49.96 6.60 9.07
C GLN A 241 -50.19 7.39 7.77
N HIS A 242 -49.52 7.02 6.68
CA HIS A 242 -49.75 7.61 5.36
C HIS A 242 -51.15 7.29 4.80
N ARG A 243 -51.64 6.06 4.94
CA ARG A 243 -53.04 5.72 4.57
C ARG A 243 -54.07 6.48 5.40
N ARG A 244 -53.83 6.69 6.71
CA ARG A 244 -54.72 7.48 7.57
C ARG A 244 -54.75 8.96 7.17
N LEU A 245 -53.62 9.53 6.80
CA LEU A 245 -53.55 10.92 6.31
C LEU A 245 -54.19 11.09 4.92
N GLN A 246 -54.14 10.07 4.06
CA GLN A 246 -54.83 10.09 2.77
C GLN A 246 -56.35 9.90 2.93
N ALA A 247 -56.79 9.02 3.83
CA ALA A 247 -58.21 8.86 4.15
C ALA A 247 -58.82 10.14 4.75
N ALA A 248 -58.13 10.77 5.71
CA ALA A 248 -58.57 12.04 6.31
C ALA A 248 -58.60 13.23 5.34
N ARG A 249 -57.96 13.11 4.16
CA ARG A 249 -57.97 14.12 3.09
C ARG A 249 -59.03 13.82 2.02
N ALA A 250 -59.57 12.61 2.01
CA ALA A 250 -60.55 12.14 1.03
C ALA A 250 -62.00 12.25 1.54
N ASP A 251 -62.22 12.63 2.80
CA ASP A 251 -63.55 12.96 3.31
C ASP A 251 -63.91 14.41 2.92
N PRO A 252 -64.80 14.64 1.93
CA PRO A 252 -65.31 15.97 1.68
C PRO A 252 -66.19 16.36 2.87
N VAL A 253 -65.88 17.52 3.45
CA VAL A 253 -66.69 18.18 4.48
C VAL A 253 -68.10 18.40 3.92
N TYR A 254 -69.01 17.45 4.18
CA TYR A 254 -70.44 17.71 4.16
C TYR A 254 -70.78 18.32 5.51
N HIS A 255 -70.83 19.65 5.55
CA HIS A 255 -71.63 20.35 6.54
C HIS A 255 -72.78 21.06 5.80
N PRO A 256 -74.03 20.91 6.28
CA PRO A 256 -75.24 21.47 5.68
C PRO A 256 -75.30 23.00 5.77
#